data_AF-A0A015LC08-F1
#
_entry.id   AF-A0A015LC08-F1
#
_cell.length_a   1.000
_cell.length_b   1.000
_cell.length_c   1.000
_cell.angle_alpha   90.00
_cell.angle_beta   90.00
_cell.angle_gamma   90.00
#
_symmetry.space_group_name_H-M   'P 1'
#
loop_
_entity.id
_entity.type
_entity.pdbx_description
1 polymer ?
#
loop_
_entity_poly.entity_id
_entity_poly.type
_entity_poly.pdbx_seq_one_letter_code
_entity_poly.pdbx_strand_id
1 'polypeptide(L)'
;MQPNLRRPSLIEPGLVLDHLRSIGKKGLKMYLEYLVTQRKSNEEKHHTELAFLYIEELKNLLQSDEAKAKIEEITNDFISLKDPAKTYLSFLQNQPTEDLLSHERAKLMSFLQTYIRYDAEVVLNKLLEIPVLKAELAIVYGKLNEHEKALCILINDLKDFRGAEVYCLYAGRMVCKLSSKKQADKKIVEDKNLVATRRTLFLMLLKVYLQIQNENGMVEEIINLLNAQAVYLDTTEVMGLLPECWSVEMLNEFLIRSLRQNYHDYREGQVLKGLCRGQNTITSFELYQAYQKIGPTVIDQNRLCSKCKKYISGSNFMRQPNGDIEHVQCNFEQREDINNTNGVNGTATVSDPLSNNI
;
A
#
# COMPACT_ATOMS: atom_id res chain seq x y z
N MET A 1 17.26 24.36 19.97
CA MET A 1 18.46 23.61 19.54
C MET A 1 18.07 22.64 18.43
N GLN A 2 18.33 23.02 17.18
CA GLN A 2 18.22 22.14 16.02
C GLN A 2 19.63 21.63 15.68
N PRO A 3 19.91 20.32 15.75
CA PRO A 3 21.10 19.78 15.12
C PRO A 3 20.65 18.80 14.04
N ASN A 4 20.63 19.23 12.78
CA ASN A 4 20.74 18.34 11.60
C ASN A 4 20.73 19.18 10.30
N LEU A 5 21.60 20.19 10.24
CA LEU A 5 22.12 20.63 8.95
C LEU A 5 23.11 19.56 8.50
N ARG A 6 22.67 18.69 7.59
CA ARG A 6 23.53 17.72 6.88
C ARG A 6 24.70 18.50 6.31
N ARG A 7 25.89 18.35 6.87
CA ARG A 7 27.10 18.94 6.31
C ARG A 7 27.21 18.47 4.85
N PRO A 8 27.31 19.38 3.86
CA PRO A 8 27.54 18.96 2.48
C PRO A 8 28.81 18.11 2.47
N SER A 9 28.77 16.97 1.76
CA SER A 9 29.99 16.18 1.59
C SER A 9 31.00 17.03 0.84
N LEU A 10 32.23 17.13 1.36
CA LEU A 10 33.33 17.80 0.67
C LEU A 10 33.75 17.09 -0.64
N ILE A 11 33.29 15.85 -0.84
CA ILE A 11 33.66 14.99 -1.96
C ILE A 11 32.38 14.44 -2.57
N GLU A 12 32.29 14.40 -3.90
CA GLU A 12 31.16 13.79 -4.60
C GLU A 12 31.06 12.29 -4.26
N PRO A 13 29.88 11.80 -3.83
CA PRO A 13 29.70 10.40 -3.46
C PRO A 13 30.08 9.40 -4.56
N GLY A 14 29.86 9.76 -5.83
CA GLY A 14 30.20 8.92 -6.98
C GLY A 14 31.71 8.66 -7.10
N LEU A 15 32.54 9.69 -6.92
CA LEU A 15 34.00 9.56 -6.97
C LEU A 15 34.54 8.66 -5.85
N VAL A 16 33.93 8.74 -4.67
CA VAL A 16 34.29 7.86 -3.54
C VAL A 16 33.89 6.42 -3.83
N LEU A 17 32.72 6.18 -4.42
CA LEU A 17 32.28 4.84 -4.80
C LEU A 17 33.19 4.23 -5.86
N ASP A 18 33.55 4.98 -6.90
CA ASP A 18 34.44 4.49 -7.95
C ASP A 18 35.83 4.15 -7.41
N HIS A 19 36.34 4.94 -6.47
CA HIS A 19 37.61 4.63 -5.82
C HIS A 19 37.50 3.40 -4.90
N LEU A 20 36.42 3.28 -4.13
CA LEU A 20 36.19 2.12 -3.25
C LEU A 20 35.97 0.82 -4.02
N ARG A 21 35.38 0.88 -5.23
CA ARG A 21 35.27 -0.28 -6.14
C ARG A 21 36.65 -0.85 -6.50
N SER A 22 37.67 0.00 -6.59
CA SER A 22 39.04 -0.43 -6.91
C SER A 22 39.83 -0.98 -5.72
N ILE A 23 39.47 -0.59 -4.48
CA ILE A 23 40.25 -0.89 -3.27
C ILE A 23 39.74 -2.15 -2.54
N GLY A 24 38.42 -2.30 -2.40
CA GLY A 24 37.88 -3.51 -1.76
C GLY A 24 36.42 -3.43 -1.31
N LYS A 25 35.79 -4.62 -1.26
CA LYS A 25 34.34 -4.80 -0.99
C LYS A 25 33.91 -4.35 0.41
N LYS A 26 34.76 -4.50 1.44
CA LYS A 26 34.44 -4.13 2.84
C LYS A 26 34.26 -2.62 3.02
N GLY A 27 35.17 -1.82 2.47
CA GLY A 27 35.08 -0.35 2.54
C GLY A 27 33.88 0.19 1.75
N LEU A 28 33.61 -0.44 0.60
CA LEU A 28 32.46 -0.12 -0.23
C LEU A 28 31.13 -0.40 0.49
N LYS A 29 30.99 -1.56 1.16
CA LYS A 29 29.82 -1.89 2.01
C LYS A 29 29.61 -0.82 3.09
N MET A 30 30.63 -0.49 3.87
CA MET A 30 30.52 0.50 4.95
C MET A 30 30.10 1.90 4.43
N TYR A 31 30.63 2.30 3.28
CA TYR A 31 30.27 3.58 2.69
C TYR A 31 28.85 3.59 2.12
N LEU A 32 28.42 2.53 1.45
CA LEU A 32 27.04 2.38 0.98
C LEU A 32 26.05 2.32 2.15
N GLU A 33 26.38 1.61 3.24
CA GLU A 33 25.58 1.62 4.47
C GLU A 33 25.43 3.04 5.02
N TYR A 34 26.51 3.83 5.06
CA TYR A 34 26.46 5.24 5.46
C TYR A 34 25.57 6.09 4.53
N LEU A 35 25.68 5.89 3.21
CA LEU A 35 24.88 6.62 2.23
C LEU A 35 23.38 6.30 2.34
N VAL A 36 23.05 5.02 2.56
CA VAL A 36 21.68 4.54 2.64
C VAL A 36 21.04 4.87 3.99
N THR A 37 21.73 4.60 5.11
CA THR A 37 21.20 4.79 6.47
C THR A 37 21.21 6.25 6.91
N GLN A 38 22.37 6.93 6.82
CA GLN A 38 22.56 8.25 7.41
C GLN A 38 22.19 9.36 6.41
N ARG A 39 22.58 9.21 5.14
CA ARG A 39 22.29 10.22 4.11
C ARG A 39 20.93 10.03 3.43
N LYS A 40 20.30 8.86 3.56
CA LYS A 40 19.01 8.51 2.93
C LYS A 40 19.04 8.79 1.42
N SER A 41 20.06 8.26 0.73
CA SER A 41 20.16 8.36 -0.72
C SER A 41 18.86 7.91 -1.41
N ASN A 42 18.42 8.68 -2.42
CA ASN A 42 17.27 8.34 -3.24
C ASN A 42 17.62 7.48 -4.46
N GLU A 43 18.91 7.33 -4.77
CA GLU A 43 19.37 6.58 -5.95
C GLU A 43 19.21 5.08 -5.76
N GLU A 44 18.50 4.46 -6.69
CA GLU A 44 18.21 3.02 -6.71
C GLU A 44 19.45 2.14 -6.87
N LYS A 45 20.45 2.63 -7.61
CA LYS A 45 21.73 1.95 -7.80
C LYS A 45 22.43 1.66 -6.49
N HIS A 46 22.44 2.61 -5.55
CA HIS A 46 23.07 2.43 -4.24
C HIS A 46 22.39 1.35 -3.39
N HIS A 47 21.05 1.26 -3.44
CA HIS A 47 20.30 0.24 -2.70
C HIS A 47 20.51 -1.15 -3.29
N THR A 48 20.55 -1.24 -4.63
CA THR A 48 20.75 -2.50 -5.34
C THR A 48 22.18 -3.01 -5.16
N GLU A 49 23.20 -2.15 -5.27
CA GLU A 49 24.60 -2.52 -5.03
C GLU A 49 24.83 -2.97 -3.58
N LEU A 50 24.19 -2.30 -2.60
CA LEU A 50 24.26 -2.72 -1.21
C LEU A 50 23.57 -4.08 -0.97
N ALA A 51 22.41 -4.32 -1.59
CA ALA A 51 21.74 -5.63 -1.53
C ALA A 51 22.65 -6.74 -2.07
N PHE A 52 23.32 -6.49 -3.19
CA PHE A 52 24.25 -7.44 -3.78
C PHE A 52 25.41 -7.79 -2.86
N LEU A 53 25.99 -6.82 -2.15
CA LEU A 53 27.10 -7.09 -1.24
C LEU A 53 26.69 -7.96 -0.07
N TYR A 54 25.50 -7.73 0.51
CA TYR A 54 24.97 -8.61 1.55
C TYR A 54 24.73 -10.03 1.02
N ILE A 55 24.18 -10.17 -0.19
CA ILE A 55 23.94 -11.48 -0.81
C ILE A 55 25.26 -12.18 -1.12
N GLU A 56 26.27 -11.48 -1.63
CA GLU A 56 27.60 -12.05 -1.88
C GLU A 56 28.28 -12.51 -0.60
N GLU A 57 28.15 -11.76 0.49
CA GLU A 57 28.70 -12.14 1.79
C GLU A 57 28.03 -13.40 2.33
N LEU A 58 26.70 -13.47 2.27
CA LEU A 58 25.97 -14.69 2.60
C LEU A 58 26.34 -15.86 1.67
N LYS A 59 26.52 -15.61 0.38
CA LYS A 59 26.96 -16.63 -0.58
C LYS A 59 28.33 -17.19 -0.23
N ASN A 60 29.25 -16.35 0.22
CA ASN A 60 30.58 -16.77 0.66
C ASN A 60 30.52 -17.58 1.96
N LEU A 61 29.66 -17.20 2.89
CA LEU A 61 29.43 -17.97 4.13
C LEU A 61 28.73 -19.31 3.86
N LEU A 62 27.93 -19.41 2.79
CA LEU A 62 27.16 -20.59 2.39
C LEU A 62 27.88 -21.53 1.42
N GLN A 63 29.20 -21.35 1.23
CA GLN A 63 29.99 -22.26 0.40
C GLN A 63 30.12 -23.66 1.00
N SER A 64 30.09 -23.78 2.33
CA SER A 64 30.08 -25.08 3.00
C SER A 64 28.66 -25.66 3.07
N ASP A 65 28.53 -26.95 2.76
CA ASP A 65 27.24 -27.65 2.91
C ASP A 65 26.80 -27.72 4.38
N GLU A 66 27.75 -27.69 5.32
CA GLU A 66 27.50 -27.54 6.75
C GLU A 66 26.73 -26.25 7.08
N ALA A 67 27.05 -25.12 6.42
CA ALA A 67 26.34 -23.86 6.66
C ALA A 67 24.90 -23.88 6.15
N LYS A 68 24.62 -24.63 5.08
CA LYS A 68 23.26 -24.83 4.57
C LYS A 68 22.44 -25.69 5.52
N ALA A 69 23.03 -26.78 6.02
CA ALA A 69 22.39 -27.64 7.02
C ALA A 69 22.07 -26.86 8.31
N LYS A 70 22.98 -25.99 8.76
CA LYS A 70 22.74 -25.11 9.91
C LYS A 70 21.53 -24.18 9.71
N ILE A 71 21.27 -23.67 8.51
CA ILE A 71 20.07 -22.87 8.25
C ILE A 71 18.80 -23.70 8.43
N GLU A 72 18.79 -24.92 7.90
CA GLU A 72 17.65 -25.82 8.04
C GLU A 72 17.43 -26.19 9.50
N GLU A 73 18.49 -26.45 10.26
CA GLU A 73 18.45 -26.69 11.71
C GLU A 73 17.84 -25.50 12.47
N ILE A 74 18.36 -24.28 12.25
CA ILE A 74 17.82 -23.05 12.85
C ILE A 74 16.33 -22.86 12.51
N THR A 75 15.94 -23.22 11.29
CA THR A 75 14.54 -23.11 10.86
C THR A 75 13.67 -24.15 11.54
N ASN A 76 14.16 -25.38 11.72
CA ASN A 76 13.48 -26.42 12.48
C ASN A 76 13.37 -26.09 13.97
N ASP A 77 14.38 -25.45 14.55
CA ASP A 77 14.36 -24.94 15.93
C ASP A 77 13.26 -23.89 16.11
N PHE A 78 13.13 -22.97 15.14
CA PHE A 78 12.04 -22.00 15.10
C PHE A 78 10.67 -22.68 15.04
N ILE A 79 10.51 -23.66 14.15
CA ILE A 79 9.26 -24.42 14.00
C ILE A 79 8.91 -25.16 15.31
N SER A 80 9.92 -25.70 16.00
CA SER A 80 9.74 -26.45 17.24
C SER A 80 9.32 -25.58 18.42
N LEU A 81 9.69 -24.29 18.43
CA LEU A 81 9.32 -23.35 19.49
C LEU A 81 7.82 -23.04 19.54
N LYS A 82 7.09 -23.15 18.42
CA LYS A 82 5.64 -22.88 18.30
C LYS A 82 5.16 -21.63 19.05
N ASP A 83 5.94 -20.55 19.04
CA ASP A 83 5.59 -19.31 19.72
C ASP A 83 4.75 -18.41 18.79
N PRO A 84 3.44 -18.21 19.05
CA PRO A 84 2.56 -17.48 18.14
C PRO A 84 2.87 -15.96 18.08
N ALA A 85 3.67 -15.44 19.02
CA ALA A 85 3.96 -14.01 19.11
C ALA A 85 5.23 -13.59 18.36
N LYS A 86 6.12 -14.53 18.04
CA LYS A 86 7.44 -14.22 17.46
C LYS A 86 7.46 -14.43 15.96
N THR A 87 8.03 -13.47 15.23
CA THR A 87 8.34 -13.61 13.81
C THR A 87 9.71 -14.23 13.61
N TYR A 88 9.95 -14.84 12.44
CA TYR A 88 11.23 -15.44 12.10
C TYR A 88 12.38 -14.42 12.17
N LEU A 89 12.13 -13.18 11.74
CA LEU A 89 13.11 -12.09 11.87
C LEU A 89 13.47 -11.80 13.32
N SER A 90 12.48 -11.74 14.22
CA SER A 90 12.72 -11.51 15.65
C SER A 90 13.48 -12.67 16.28
N PHE A 91 13.23 -13.89 15.82
CA PHE A 91 13.96 -15.07 16.27
C PHE A 91 15.44 -14.99 15.87
N LEU A 92 15.74 -14.69 14.59
CA LEU A 92 17.13 -14.56 14.11
C LEU A 92 17.91 -13.43 14.80
N GLN A 93 17.24 -12.36 15.19
CA GLN A 93 17.86 -11.26 15.93
C GLN A 93 18.26 -11.63 17.37
N ASN A 94 17.57 -12.61 17.96
CA ASN A 94 17.78 -13.03 19.35
C ASN A 94 18.75 -14.22 19.49
N GLN A 95 19.29 -14.73 18.39
CA GLN A 95 20.31 -15.79 18.38
C GLN A 95 21.62 -15.33 19.06
N PRO A 96 22.45 -16.26 19.58
CA PRO A 96 23.70 -15.89 20.23
C PRO A 96 24.64 -15.17 19.26
N THR A 97 25.43 -14.23 19.79
CA THR A 97 26.30 -13.36 18.98
C THR A 97 27.40 -14.09 18.20
N GLU A 98 27.65 -15.36 18.55
CA GLU A 98 28.60 -16.23 17.87
C GLU A 98 28.08 -16.71 16.50
N ASP A 99 26.76 -16.71 16.30
CA ASP A 99 26.12 -17.09 15.04
C ASP A 99 26.10 -15.94 14.03
N LEU A 100 27.27 -15.71 13.42
CA LEU A 100 27.45 -14.71 12.36
C LEU A 100 26.43 -14.88 11.22
N LEU A 101 26.06 -16.12 10.90
CA LEU A 101 25.13 -16.42 9.81
C LEU A 101 23.72 -15.91 10.09
N SER A 102 23.18 -16.16 11.29
CA SER A 102 21.86 -15.71 11.72
C SER A 102 21.78 -14.18 11.72
N HIS A 103 22.83 -13.51 12.18
CA HIS A 103 22.90 -12.06 12.23
C HIS A 103 23.06 -11.39 10.87
N GLU A 104 23.87 -11.93 9.95
CA GLU A 104 23.96 -11.39 8.59
C GLU A 104 22.65 -11.61 7.80
N ARG A 105 21.96 -12.74 8.00
CA ARG A 105 20.61 -12.96 7.44
C ARG A 105 19.60 -11.97 7.99
N ALA A 106 19.55 -11.78 9.31
CA ALA A 106 18.68 -10.80 9.94
C ALA A 106 18.95 -9.37 9.45
N LYS A 107 20.23 -9.00 9.24
CA LYS A 107 20.61 -7.71 8.63
C LYS A 107 20.06 -7.59 7.21
N LEU A 108 20.27 -8.60 6.35
CA LEU A 108 19.74 -8.59 4.98
C LEU A 108 18.22 -8.48 4.97
N MET A 109 17.51 -9.27 5.77
CA MET A 109 16.05 -9.20 5.89
C MET A 109 15.60 -7.81 6.34
N SER A 110 16.24 -7.23 7.37
CA SER A 110 15.90 -5.89 7.85
C SER A 110 16.15 -4.82 6.79
N PHE A 111 17.19 -4.98 5.98
CA PHE A 111 17.51 -4.10 4.85
C PHE A 111 16.43 -4.18 3.77
N LEU A 112 16.09 -5.39 3.30
CA LEU A 112 15.09 -5.61 2.25
C LEU A 112 13.68 -5.15 2.64
N GLN A 113 13.35 -5.22 3.93
CA GLN A 113 12.10 -4.70 4.49
C GLN A 113 12.11 -3.17 4.56
N THR A 114 13.18 -2.59 5.09
CA THR A 114 13.26 -1.15 5.37
C THR A 114 13.37 -0.30 4.11
N TYR A 115 14.16 -0.75 3.14
CA TYR A 115 14.45 0.01 1.93
C TYR A 115 13.60 -0.48 0.76
N ILE A 116 12.97 0.45 0.04
CA ILE A 116 11.98 0.15 -1.02
C ILE A 116 12.57 0.35 -2.43
N ARG A 117 13.76 0.95 -2.53
CA ARG A 117 14.30 1.51 -3.77
C ARG A 117 15.39 0.65 -4.40
N TYR A 118 15.42 -0.65 -4.16
CA TYR A 118 16.31 -1.54 -4.90
C TYR A 118 15.54 -2.17 -6.05
N ASP A 119 16.25 -2.55 -7.11
CA ASP A 119 15.68 -3.30 -8.22
C ASP A 119 15.38 -4.74 -7.75
N ALA A 120 14.10 -5.05 -7.56
CA ALA A 120 13.65 -6.31 -6.99
C ALA A 120 13.85 -7.49 -7.96
N GLU A 121 13.78 -7.29 -9.27
CA GLU A 121 13.94 -8.37 -10.26
C GLU A 121 15.39 -8.85 -10.30
N VAL A 122 16.30 -7.88 -10.31
CA VAL A 122 17.74 -8.15 -10.32
C VAL A 122 18.19 -8.82 -9.02
N VAL A 123 17.68 -8.36 -7.87
CA VAL A 123 17.95 -8.97 -6.57
C VAL A 123 17.35 -10.38 -6.48
N LEU A 124 16.14 -10.62 -7.02
CA LEU A 124 15.51 -11.94 -7.04
C LEU A 124 16.36 -12.94 -7.81
N ASN A 125 16.81 -12.60 -9.02
CA ASN A 125 17.64 -13.49 -9.84
C ASN A 125 18.90 -13.94 -9.11
N LYS A 126 19.48 -13.07 -8.28
CA LYS A 126 20.64 -13.42 -7.46
C LYS A 126 20.30 -14.32 -6.28
N LEU A 127 19.17 -14.08 -5.62
CA LEU A 127 18.71 -14.92 -4.52
C LEU A 127 18.27 -16.31 -5.00
N LEU A 128 17.76 -16.45 -6.23
CA LEU A 128 17.41 -17.74 -6.81
C LEU A 128 18.63 -18.66 -7.00
N GLU A 129 19.85 -18.10 -7.10
CA GLU A 129 21.09 -18.90 -7.07
C GLU A 129 21.30 -19.60 -5.71
N ILE A 130 20.61 -19.17 -4.64
CA ILE A 130 20.75 -19.64 -3.26
C ILE A 130 19.38 -20.00 -2.69
N PRO A 131 18.83 -21.18 -3.00
CA PRO A 131 17.45 -21.55 -2.64
C PRO A 131 17.20 -21.71 -1.13
N VAL A 132 18.26 -21.74 -0.31
CA VAL A 132 18.18 -21.88 1.14
C VAL A 132 17.66 -20.60 1.83
N LEU A 133 17.77 -19.44 1.16
CA LEU A 133 17.37 -18.12 1.70
C LEU A 133 15.87 -17.83 1.49
N LYS A 134 15.02 -18.69 2.03
CA LYS A 134 13.56 -18.65 1.80
C LYS A 134 12.89 -17.38 2.35
N ALA A 135 13.31 -16.89 3.51
CA ALA A 135 12.72 -15.69 4.12
C ALA A 135 13.01 -14.41 3.31
N GLU A 136 14.23 -14.32 2.80
CA GLU A 136 14.68 -13.23 1.94
C GLU A 136 13.95 -13.27 0.59
N LEU A 137 13.76 -14.45 0.00
CA LEU A 137 12.96 -14.66 -1.21
C LEU A 137 11.51 -14.19 -1.01
N ALA A 138 10.87 -14.56 0.10
CA ALA A 138 9.50 -14.14 0.38
C ALA A 138 9.34 -12.61 0.43
N ILE A 139 10.32 -11.90 1.03
CA ILE A 139 10.32 -10.43 1.08
C ILE A 139 10.40 -9.84 -0.34
N VAL A 140 11.26 -10.38 -1.20
CA VAL A 140 11.45 -9.88 -2.57
C VAL A 140 10.24 -10.21 -3.45
N TYR A 141 9.65 -11.40 -3.37
CA TYR A 141 8.39 -11.73 -4.04
C TYR A 141 7.27 -10.78 -3.67
N GLY A 142 7.21 -10.36 -2.39
CA GLY A 142 6.24 -9.36 -1.96
C GLY A 142 6.43 -7.98 -2.59
N LYS A 143 7.68 -7.61 -2.93
CA LYS A 143 7.96 -6.37 -3.67
C LYS A 143 7.57 -6.45 -5.14
N LEU A 144 7.71 -7.63 -5.75
CA LEU A 144 7.28 -7.89 -7.13
C LEU A 144 5.76 -8.05 -7.28
N ASN A 145 5.01 -7.88 -6.18
CA ASN A 145 3.57 -8.12 -6.09
C ASN A 145 3.16 -9.59 -6.34
N GLU A 146 4.11 -10.52 -6.29
CA GLU A 146 3.84 -11.97 -6.32
C GLU A 146 3.48 -12.47 -4.92
N HIS A 147 2.35 -11.98 -4.39
CA HIS A 147 1.97 -12.20 -3.00
C HIS A 147 1.65 -13.66 -2.68
N GLU A 148 1.13 -14.43 -3.65
CA GLU A 148 0.82 -15.86 -3.47
C GLU A 148 2.09 -16.65 -3.14
N LYS A 149 3.14 -16.48 -3.95
CA LYS A 149 4.43 -17.16 -3.74
C LYS A 149 5.06 -16.74 -2.42
N ALA A 150 5.02 -15.45 -2.09
CA ALA A 150 5.54 -14.94 -0.82
C ALA A 150 4.83 -15.59 0.38
N LEU A 151 3.50 -15.68 0.35
CA LEU A 151 2.70 -16.30 1.41
C LEU A 151 2.93 -17.81 1.48
N CYS A 152 3.01 -18.49 0.33
CA CYS A 152 3.34 -19.92 0.30
C CYS A 152 4.69 -20.21 0.94
N ILE A 153 5.72 -19.39 0.71
CA ILE A 153 7.04 -19.57 1.33
C ILE A 153 6.98 -19.30 2.84
N LEU A 154 6.33 -18.22 3.28
CA LEU A 154 6.20 -17.91 4.70
C LEU A 154 5.50 -19.01 5.48
N ILE A 155 4.48 -19.63 4.89
CA ILE A 155 3.66 -20.63 5.56
C ILE A 155 4.23 -22.05 5.39
N ASN A 156 4.47 -22.50 4.16
CA ASN A 156 4.86 -23.90 3.91
C ASN A 156 6.31 -24.16 4.33
N ASP A 157 7.21 -23.21 4.08
CA ASP A 157 8.63 -23.43 4.31
C ASP A 157 9.10 -22.96 5.69
N LEU A 158 8.66 -21.77 6.12
CA LEU A 158 9.12 -21.14 7.37
C LEU A 158 8.15 -21.35 8.54
N LYS A 159 6.89 -21.70 8.25
CA LYS A 159 5.77 -21.74 9.22
C LYS A 159 5.67 -20.48 10.09
N ASP A 160 6.02 -19.32 9.52
CA ASP A 160 5.94 -18.03 10.20
C ASP A 160 4.53 -17.44 10.03
N PHE A 161 3.57 -18.01 10.74
CA PHE A 161 2.16 -17.58 10.71
C PHE A 161 2.01 -16.10 11.09
N ARG A 162 2.76 -15.68 12.13
CA ARG A 162 2.73 -14.30 12.61
C ARG A 162 3.34 -13.35 11.58
N GLY A 163 4.45 -13.74 10.96
CA GLY A 163 5.07 -12.99 9.88
C GLY A 163 4.15 -12.81 8.68
N ALA A 164 3.37 -13.85 8.33
CA ALA A 164 2.38 -13.80 7.26
C ALA A 164 1.20 -12.87 7.58
N GLU A 165 0.70 -12.85 8.83
CA GLU A 165 -0.30 -11.85 9.24
C GLU A 165 0.24 -10.42 9.15
N VAL A 166 1.46 -10.21 9.65
CA VAL A 166 2.12 -8.91 9.63
C VAL A 166 2.33 -8.44 8.19
N TYR A 167 2.68 -9.35 7.28
CA TYR A 167 2.76 -9.08 5.84
C TYR A 167 1.45 -8.54 5.26
N CYS A 168 0.33 -9.22 5.55
CA CYS A 168 -1.00 -8.83 5.08
C CYS A 168 -1.44 -7.48 5.68
N LEU A 169 -1.17 -7.23 6.98
CA LEU A 169 -1.49 -5.96 7.64
C LEU A 169 -0.78 -4.77 6.99
N TYR A 170 0.47 -4.96 6.56
CA TYR A 170 1.21 -3.92 5.86
C TYR A 170 0.98 -3.90 4.33
N ALA A 171 -0.06 -4.58 3.84
CA ALA A 171 -0.48 -4.58 2.44
C ALA A 171 0.64 -4.97 1.47
N GLY A 172 1.43 -5.99 1.81
CA GLY A 172 2.56 -6.45 0.99
C GLY A 172 3.81 -5.55 1.06
N ARG A 173 3.70 -4.37 1.67
CA ARG A 173 4.85 -3.51 1.96
C ARG A 173 5.40 -3.89 3.33
N MET A 174 6.38 -4.78 3.42
CA MET A 174 7.04 -5.09 4.70
C MET A 174 7.88 -3.91 5.23
N VAL A 175 7.26 -2.80 5.60
CA VAL A 175 7.92 -1.65 6.21
C VAL A 175 7.59 -1.66 7.69
N CYS A 176 8.51 -2.17 8.50
CA CYS A 176 8.51 -1.90 9.94
C CYS A 176 8.77 -0.40 10.15
N LYS A 177 7.71 0.41 10.25
CA LYS A 177 7.82 1.78 10.77
C LYS A 177 7.97 1.75 12.30
N LEU A 178 8.98 1.05 12.82
CA LEU A 178 9.37 1.09 14.23
C LEU A 178 10.34 2.25 14.51
N SER A 179 10.18 3.41 13.85
CA SER A 179 10.89 4.63 14.25
C SER A 179 10.25 5.87 13.64
N SER A 180 9.16 6.33 14.26
CA SER A 180 8.75 7.74 14.24
C SER A 180 7.73 8.00 15.36
N LYS A 181 8.20 7.97 16.62
CA LYS A 181 7.47 8.52 17.80
C LYS A 181 7.23 10.05 17.71
N LYS A 182 7.17 10.64 16.51
CA LYS A 182 6.97 12.08 16.28
C LYS A 182 5.92 12.45 15.21
N GLN A 183 5.09 11.51 14.76
CA GLN A 183 3.90 11.82 13.96
C GLN A 183 2.71 11.01 14.47
N ALA A 184 2.24 11.33 15.68
CA ALA A 184 1.02 10.75 16.23
C ALA A 184 -0.27 11.43 15.73
N ASP A 185 -0.18 12.55 15.01
CA ASP A 185 -1.36 13.37 14.64
C ASP A 185 -1.65 13.47 13.14
N LYS A 186 -1.08 12.60 12.30
CA LYS A 186 -1.66 12.35 10.98
C LYS A 186 -2.49 11.09 11.09
N LYS A 187 -3.80 11.23 11.32
CA LYS A 187 -4.78 10.19 10.98
C LYS A 187 -4.38 9.67 9.61
N ILE A 188 -3.95 8.41 9.56
CA ILE A 188 -3.79 7.69 8.32
C ILE A 188 -5.20 7.64 7.77
N VAL A 189 -5.54 8.56 6.88
CA VAL A 189 -6.68 8.38 5.98
C VAL A 189 -6.30 7.12 5.24
N GLU A 190 -6.89 5.99 5.63
CA GLU A 190 -6.66 4.74 4.95
C GLU A 190 -7.17 4.93 3.53
N ASP A 191 -6.25 5.05 2.58
CA ASP A 191 -6.62 5.08 1.17
C ASP A 191 -7.50 3.85 0.91
N LYS A 192 -8.69 4.05 0.33
CA LYS A 192 -9.63 2.95 0.03
C LYS A 192 -8.95 1.78 -0.71
N ASN A 193 -7.93 2.10 -1.50
CA ASN A 193 -7.10 1.14 -2.24
C ASN A 193 -6.26 0.23 -1.31
N LEU A 194 -5.76 0.74 -0.17
CA LEU A 194 -4.99 -0.05 0.79
C LEU A 194 -5.89 -1.04 1.54
N VAL A 195 -7.11 -0.63 1.90
CA VAL A 195 -8.08 -1.53 2.55
C VAL A 195 -8.45 -2.66 1.59
N ALA A 196 -8.73 -2.36 0.32
CA ALA A 196 -9.02 -3.37 -0.69
C ALA A 196 -7.85 -4.37 -0.86
N THR A 197 -6.62 -3.86 -0.90
CA THR A 197 -5.41 -4.69 -1.01
C THR A 197 -5.23 -5.62 0.22
N ARG A 198 -5.53 -5.12 1.42
CA ARG A 198 -5.49 -5.95 2.63
C ARG A 198 -6.51 -7.09 2.57
N ARG A 199 -7.74 -6.80 2.12
CA ARG A 199 -8.80 -7.83 1.96
C ARG A 199 -8.34 -8.94 1.03
N THR A 200 -7.79 -8.60 -0.15
CA THR A 200 -7.29 -9.59 -1.10
C THR A 200 -6.15 -10.43 -0.54
N LEU A 201 -5.24 -9.82 0.23
CA LEU A 201 -4.12 -10.52 0.85
C LEU A 201 -4.55 -11.46 1.98
N PHE A 202 -5.50 -11.05 2.82
CA PHE A 202 -6.02 -11.93 3.87
C PHE A 202 -6.84 -13.09 3.31
N LEU A 203 -7.60 -12.85 2.24
CA LEU A 203 -8.31 -13.93 1.54
C LEU A 203 -7.32 -14.93 0.92
N MET A 204 -6.23 -14.43 0.32
CA MET A 204 -5.16 -15.27 -0.22
C MET A 204 -4.45 -16.07 0.89
N LEU A 205 -4.17 -15.43 2.03
CA LEU A 205 -3.61 -16.08 3.22
C LEU A 205 -4.51 -17.24 3.69
N LEU A 206 -5.82 -17.00 3.79
CA LEU A 206 -6.80 -18.02 4.17
C LEU A 206 -6.80 -19.19 3.18
N LYS A 207 -6.75 -18.93 1.87
CA LYS A 207 -6.64 -19.98 0.85
C LYS A 207 -5.38 -20.83 1.03
N VAL A 208 -4.23 -20.20 1.29
CA VAL A 208 -2.97 -20.92 1.54
C VAL A 208 -3.06 -21.76 2.81
N TYR A 209 -3.67 -21.24 3.90
CA TYR A 209 -3.88 -22.04 5.11
C TYR A 209 -4.79 -23.25 4.88
N LEU A 210 -5.88 -23.09 4.13
CA LEU A 210 -6.82 -24.18 3.85
C LEU A 210 -6.22 -25.27 2.94
N GLN A 211 -5.20 -24.95 2.15
CA GLN A 211 -4.47 -25.94 1.35
C GLN A 211 -3.60 -26.87 2.21
N ILE A 212 -3.24 -26.45 3.42
CA ILE A 212 -2.40 -27.21 4.35
C ILE A 212 -3.32 -28.07 5.21
N GLN A 213 -3.87 -29.13 4.62
CA GLN A 213 -4.91 -29.96 5.24
C GLN A 213 -4.41 -30.89 6.37
N ASN A 214 -3.09 -30.95 6.65
CA ASN A 214 -2.50 -32.13 7.29
C ASN A 214 -1.69 -31.91 8.58
N GLU A 215 -1.78 -30.75 9.24
CA GLU A 215 -1.06 -30.54 10.51
C GLU A 215 -2.02 -30.28 11.68
N ASN A 216 -1.94 -31.15 12.70
CA ASN A 216 -2.61 -30.98 13.98
C ASN A 216 -2.18 -29.64 14.59
N GLY A 217 -3.12 -28.72 14.76
CA GLY A 217 -2.85 -27.33 15.13
C GLY A 217 -3.58 -26.38 14.20
N MET A 218 -3.35 -26.48 12.88
CA MET A 218 -3.71 -25.46 11.87
C MET A 218 -5.14 -24.92 11.93
N VAL A 219 -6.08 -25.74 12.36
CA VAL A 219 -7.48 -25.33 12.55
C VAL A 219 -7.60 -24.21 13.60
N GLU A 220 -6.84 -24.30 14.70
CA GLU A 220 -6.77 -23.28 15.74
C GLU A 220 -6.14 -21.99 15.21
N GLU A 221 -5.03 -22.06 14.45
CA GLU A 221 -4.43 -20.88 13.83
C GLU A 221 -5.37 -20.22 12.82
N ILE A 222 -6.12 -20.99 12.03
CA ILE A 222 -7.11 -20.42 11.11
C ILE A 222 -8.25 -19.75 11.89
N ILE A 223 -8.77 -20.37 12.95
CA ILE A 223 -9.81 -19.76 13.79
C ILE A 223 -9.28 -18.46 14.44
N ASN A 224 -8.05 -18.48 14.96
CA ASN A 224 -7.42 -17.31 15.53
C ASN A 224 -7.25 -16.19 14.49
N LEU A 225 -6.86 -16.51 13.26
CA LEU A 225 -6.80 -15.57 12.15
C LEU A 225 -8.18 -14.98 11.85
N LEU A 226 -9.20 -15.82 11.69
CA LEU A 226 -10.58 -15.41 11.40
C LEU A 226 -11.08 -14.46 12.49
N ASN A 227 -10.89 -14.80 13.76
CA ASN A 227 -11.31 -13.98 14.90
C ASN A 227 -10.54 -12.65 14.97
N ALA A 228 -9.23 -12.67 14.76
CA ALA A 228 -8.40 -11.47 14.84
C ALA A 228 -8.62 -10.51 13.66
N GLN A 229 -8.81 -11.03 12.44
CA GLN A 229 -8.82 -10.26 11.20
C GLN A 229 -10.20 -10.15 10.54
N ALA A 230 -11.28 -10.38 11.29
CA ALA A 230 -12.66 -10.32 10.81
C ALA A 230 -13.03 -9.03 10.05
N VAL A 231 -12.35 -7.91 10.31
CA VAL A 231 -12.60 -6.61 9.64
C VAL A 231 -12.23 -6.64 8.15
N TYR A 232 -11.25 -7.45 7.78
CA TYR A 232 -10.74 -7.53 6.41
C TYR A 232 -11.30 -8.71 5.62
N LEU A 233 -12.06 -9.59 6.26
CA LEU A 233 -12.58 -10.80 5.65
C LEU A 233 -14.06 -10.63 5.36
N ASP A 234 -14.46 -10.82 4.11
CA ASP A 234 -15.88 -10.85 3.77
C ASP A 234 -16.51 -12.17 4.21
N THR A 235 -17.66 -12.08 4.88
CA THR A 235 -18.33 -13.25 5.45
C THR A 235 -18.84 -14.17 4.36
N THR A 236 -19.36 -13.63 3.27
CA THR A 236 -19.88 -14.43 2.15
C THR A 236 -18.78 -15.18 1.42
N GLU A 237 -17.64 -14.53 1.16
CA GLU A 237 -16.49 -15.18 0.54
C GLU A 237 -15.86 -16.25 1.45
N VAL A 238 -15.67 -15.96 2.74
CA VAL A 238 -15.10 -16.92 3.70
C VAL A 238 -15.99 -18.16 3.81
N MET A 239 -17.31 -18.00 3.96
CA MET A 239 -18.22 -19.15 4.07
C MET A 239 -18.22 -20.04 2.82
N GLY A 240 -17.95 -19.48 1.63
CA GLY A 240 -17.80 -20.26 0.39
C GLY A 240 -16.47 -20.99 0.26
N LEU A 241 -15.44 -20.60 1.02
CA LEU A 241 -14.11 -21.22 1.01
C LEU A 241 -13.93 -22.27 2.10
N LEU A 242 -14.68 -22.18 3.20
CA LEU A 242 -14.51 -23.07 4.35
C LEU A 242 -14.99 -24.50 4.05
N PRO A 243 -14.26 -25.53 4.53
CA PRO A 243 -14.70 -26.92 4.42
C PRO A 243 -16.02 -27.19 5.15
N GLU A 244 -16.86 -28.06 4.58
CA GLU A 244 -18.16 -28.42 5.16
C GLU A 244 -18.07 -29.16 6.50
N CYS A 245 -16.90 -29.68 6.86
CA CYS A 245 -16.67 -30.41 8.11
C CYS A 245 -16.55 -29.51 9.36
N TRP A 246 -16.58 -28.19 9.20
CA TRP A 246 -16.43 -27.25 10.31
C TRP A 246 -17.78 -26.93 10.96
N SER A 247 -17.84 -27.03 12.29
CA SER A 247 -19.07 -26.70 13.02
C SER A 247 -19.25 -25.19 13.12
N VAL A 248 -20.51 -24.74 13.14
CA VAL A 248 -20.84 -23.32 13.35
C VAL A 248 -20.37 -22.83 14.73
N GLU A 249 -20.26 -23.73 15.70
CA GLU A 249 -19.76 -23.42 17.05
C GLU A 249 -18.31 -22.90 17.01
N MET A 250 -17.46 -23.49 16.17
CA MET A 250 -16.06 -23.06 16.00
C MET A 250 -15.93 -21.66 15.40
N LEU A 251 -16.91 -21.27 14.58
CA LEU A 251 -16.92 -19.99 13.85
C LEU A 251 -17.74 -18.90 14.56
N ASN A 252 -18.34 -19.22 15.72
CA ASN A 252 -19.29 -18.33 16.38
C ASN A 252 -18.69 -16.95 16.69
N GLU A 253 -17.46 -16.90 17.20
CA GLU A 253 -16.79 -15.64 17.53
C GLU A 253 -16.56 -14.78 16.27
N PHE A 254 -16.04 -15.39 15.20
CA PHE A 254 -15.87 -14.75 13.90
C PHE A 254 -17.21 -14.22 13.34
N LEU A 255 -18.25 -15.06 13.32
CA LEU A 255 -19.56 -14.70 12.78
C LEU A 255 -20.21 -13.57 13.58
N ILE A 256 -20.19 -13.63 14.92
CA ILE A 256 -20.70 -12.56 15.77
C ILE A 256 -19.96 -11.26 15.49
N ARG A 257 -18.62 -11.30 15.42
CA ARG A 257 -17.79 -10.11 15.20
C ARG A 257 -18.06 -9.50 13.82
N SER A 258 -18.05 -10.32 12.78
CA SER A 258 -18.25 -9.87 11.41
C SER A 258 -19.67 -9.35 11.15
N LEU A 259 -20.70 -10.07 11.62
CA LEU A 259 -22.10 -9.64 11.46
C LEU A 259 -22.38 -8.33 12.22
N ARG A 260 -21.83 -8.17 13.43
CA ARG A 260 -21.95 -6.91 14.17
C ARG A 260 -21.29 -5.76 13.43
N GLN A 261 -20.11 -5.98 12.85
CA GLN A 261 -19.41 -4.96 12.06
C GLN A 261 -20.22 -4.59 10.81
N ASN A 262 -20.65 -5.57 10.02
CA ASN A 262 -21.47 -5.33 8.83
C ASN A 262 -22.76 -4.58 9.15
N TYR A 263 -23.40 -4.92 10.27
CA TYR A 263 -24.61 -4.23 10.71
C TYR A 263 -24.35 -2.80 11.19
N HIS A 264 -23.20 -2.58 11.84
CA HIS A 264 -22.74 -1.24 12.22
C HIS A 264 -22.49 -0.38 10.98
N ASP A 265 -21.70 -0.88 10.03
CA ASP A 265 -21.36 -0.20 8.76
C ASP A 265 -22.64 0.10 7.95
N TYR A 266 -23.61 -0.83 7.94
CA TYR A 266 -24.91 -0.61 7.32
C TYR A 266 -25.67 0.54 7.97
N ARG A 267 -25.78 0.56 9.31
CA ARG A 267 -26.48 1.63 10.05
C ARG A 267 -25.78 2.97 9.89
N GLU A 268 -24.45 3.00 9.98
CA GLU A 268 -23.64 4.19 9.74
C GLU A 268 -23.87 4.72 8.31
N GLY A 269 -23.86 3.82 7.32
CA GLY A 269 -24.18 4.14 5.93
C GLY A 269 -25.58 4.74 5.75
N GLN A 270 -26.59 4.25 6.47
CA GLN A 270 -27.94 4.86 6.44
C GLN A 270 -27.95 6.27 7.03
N VAL A 271 -27.23 6.50 8.14
CA VAL A 271 -27.11 7.82 8.75
C VAL A 271 -26.40 8.78 7.80
N LEU A 272 -25.25 8.37 7.24
CA LEU A 272 -24.50 9.18 6.28
C LEU A 272 -25.36 9.50 5.04
N LYS A 273 -26.08 8.52 4.50
CA LYS A 273 -27.02 8.72 3.39
C LYS A 273 -28.12 9.72 3.75
N GLY A 274 -28.66 9.64 4.97
CA GLY A 274 -29.63 10.60 5.49
C GLY A 274 -29.06 12.03 5.56
N LEU A 275 -27.85 12.19 6.08
CA LEU A 275 -27.16 13.48 6.18
C LEU A 275 -26.86 14.07 4.79
N CYS A 276 -26.34 13.26 3.86
CA CYS A 276 -26.10 13.69 2.48
C CYS A 276 -27.39 14.12 1.79
N ARG A 277 -28.51 13.41 2.01
CA ARG A 277 -29.83 13.81 1.51
C ARG A 277 -30.28 15.15 2.10
N GLY A 278 -30.10 15.35 3.40
CA GLY A 278 -30.41 16.63 4.07
C GLY A 278 -29.60 17.79 3.49
N GLN A 279 -28.28 17.62 3.36
CA GLN A 279 -27.40 18.62 2.78
C GLN A 279 -27.78 18.92 1.32
N ASN A 280 -28.06 17.89 0.53
CA ASN A 280 -28.48 18.07 -0.87
C ASN A 280 -29.77 18.89 -0.97
N THR A 281 -30.74 18.66 -0.07
CA THR A 281 -31.98 19.43 0.00
C THR A 281 -31.72 20.90 0.36
N ILE A 282 -30.85 21.16 1.35
CA ILE A 282 -30.49 22.53 1.76
C ILE A 282 -29.81 23.27 0.59
N THR A 283 -28.78 22.67 -0.02
CA THR A 283 -28.08 23.26 -1.16
C THR A 283 -29.03 23.49 -2.35
N SER A 284 -29.94 22.56 -2.61
CA SER A 284 -30.96 22.71 -3.66
C SER A 284 -31.91 23.87 -3.39
N PHE A 285 -32.30 24.07 -2.12
CA PHE A 285 -33.15 25.18 -1.71
C PHE A 285 -32.43 26.53 -1.81
N GLU A 286 -31.16 26.59 -1.39
CA GLU A 286 -30.31 27.78 -1.55
C GLU A 286 -30.15 28.15 -3.04
N LEU A 287 -29.95 27.16 -3.91
CA LEU A 287 -29.90 27.33 -5.35
C LEU A 287 -31.23 27.91 -5.88
N TYR A 288 -32.36 27.37 -5.45
CA TYR A 288 -33.69 27.87 -5.84
C TYR A 288 -33.89 29.33 -5.41
N GLN A 289 -33.54 29.67 -4.16
CA GLN A 289 -33.61 31.05 -3.69
C GLN A 289 -32.71 32.00 -4.50
N ALA A 290 -31.50 31.54 -4.86
CA ALA A 290 -30.60 32.31 -5.71
C ALA A 290 -31.23 32.58 -7.09
N TYR A 291 -31.83 31.56 -7.72
CA TYR A 291 -32.56 31.76 -8.97
C TYR A 291 -33.75 32.70 -8.84
N GLN A 292 -34.51 32.62 -7.75
CA GLN A 292 -35.62 33.54 -7.50
C GLN A 292 -35.14 34.99 -7.34
N LYS A 293 -34.01 35.22 -6.66
CA LYS A 293 -33.41 36.56 -6.51
C LYS A 293 -32.87 37.13 -7.83
N ILE A 294 -32.29 36.28 -8.68
CA ILE A 294 -31.81 36.69 -10.01
C ILE A 294 -32.99 37.07 -10.91
N GLY A 295 -34.11 36.36 -10.77
CA GLY A 295 -35.32 36.56 -11.58
C GLY A 295 -35.21 35.98 -12.99
N PRO A 296 -36.32 35.93 -13.74
CA PRO A 296 -36.33 35.45 -15.11
C PRO A 296 -35.59 36.42 -16.04
N THR A 297 -34.86 35.87 -17.00
CA THR A 297 -34.22 36.67 -18.05
C THR A 297 -35.12 36.67 -19.27
N VAL A 298 -35.74 37.82 -19.56
CA VAL A 298 -36.61 37.98 -20.71
C VAL A 298 -35.77 38.35 -21.93
N ILE A 299 -35.92 37.60 -23.01
CA ILE A 299 -35.24 37.87 -24.28
C ILE A 299 -36.27 38.35 -25.29
N ASP A 300 -36.10 39.58 -25.74
CA ASP A 300 -36.85 40.14 -26.85
C ASP A 300 -36.18 39.80 -28.19
N GLN A 301 -36.94 39.86 -29.28
CA GLN A 301 -36.48 39.54 -30.64
C GLN A 301 -35.30 40.42 -31.11
N ASN A 302 -35.05 41.56 -30.46
CA ASN A 302 -33.98 42.50 -30.79
C ASN A 302 -32.74 42.38 -29.91
N ARG A 303 -32.65 41.37 -29.03
CA ARG A 303 -31.53 41.26 -28.08
C ARG A 303 -30.27 40.73 -28.77
N LEU A 304 -29.18 41.48 -28.64
CA LEU A 304 -27.88 41.15 -29.24
C LEU A 304 -26.99 40.42 -28.24
N CYS A 305 -26.17 39.50 -28.73
CA CYS A 305 -25.11 38.87 -27.94
C CYS A 305 -24.00 39.88 -27.60
N SER A 306 -23.56 39.93 -26.33
CA SER A 306 -22.52 40.86 -25.87
C SER A 306 -21.16 40.69 -26.57
N LYS A 307 -20.89 39.54 -27.19
CA LYS A 307 -19.63 39.24 -27.90
C LYS A 307 -19.73 39.44 -29.42
N CYS A 308 -20.54 38.62 -30.08
CA CYS A 308 -20.58 38.60 -31.54
C CYS A 308 -21.52 39.67 -32.13
N LYS A 309 -22.28 40.38 -31.28
CA LYS A 309 -23.25 41.42 -31.67
C LYS A 309 -24.30 40.94 -32.69
N LYS A 310 -24.51 39.64 -32.81
CA LYS A 310 -25.59 39.03 -33.60
C LYS A 310 -26.84 38.88 -32.73
N TYR A 311 -28.01 38.89 -33.37
CA TYR A 311 -29.29 38.64 -32.70
C TYR A 311 -29.33 37.24 -32.11
N ILE A 312 -29.83 37.14 -30.89
CA ILE A 312 -30.07 35.85 -30.22
C ILE A 312 -31.43 35.34 -30.66
N SER A 313 -31.45 34.59 -31.75
CA SER A 313 -32.66 33.93 -32.25
C SER A 313 -32.65 32.46 -31.81
N GLY A 314 -33.44 32.12 -30.78
CA GLY A 314 -33.65 30.74 -30.32
C GLY A 314 -33.51 30.54 -28.80
N SER A 315 -33.66 29.30 -28.35
CA SER A 315 -33.60 28.90 -26.92
C SER A 315 -32.18 28.74 -26.37
N ASN A 316 -31.14 28.84 -27.21
CA ASN A 316 -29.77 28.49 -26.84
C ASN A 316 -28.92 29.73 -26.54
N PHE A 317 -29.06 30.24 -25.33
CA PHE A 317 -28.31 31.39 -24.82
C PHE A 317 -27.85 31.13 -23.38
N MET A 318 -26.85 31.88 -22.91
CA MET A 318 -26.32 31.79 -21.56
C MET A 318 -26.21 33.19 -20.96
N ARG A 319 -26.59 33.33 -19.68
CA ARG A 319 -26.35 34.54 -18.91
C ARG A 319 -25.10 34.37 -18.07
N GLN A 320 -24.15 35.29 -18.22
CA GLN A 320 -22.95 35.35 -17.39
C GLN A 320 -23.26 35.96 -15.99
N PRO A 321 -22.40 35.74 -14.98
CA PRO A 321 -22.59 36.29 -13.62
C PRO A 321 -22.70 37.82 -13.58
N ASN A 322 -22.05 38.51 -14.53
CA ASN A 322 -22.11 39.97 -14.70
C ASN A 322 -23.44 40.48 -15.29
N GLY A 323 -24.31 39.57 -15.75
CA GLY A 323 -25.61 39.89 -16.33
C GLY A 323 -25.64 39.96 -17.87
N ASP A 324 -24.50 39.76 -18.53
CA ASP A 324 -24.41 39.72 -19.99
C ASP A 324 -25.05 38.46 -20.58
N ILE A 325 -25.66 38.58 -21.76
CA ILE A 325 -26.27 37.45 -22.47
C ILE A 325 -25.43 37.13 -23.71
N GLU A 326 -25.08 35.86 -23.83
CA GLU A 326 -24.22 35.36 -24.89
C GLU A 326 -24.81 34.11 -25.54
N HIS A 327 -24.42 33.84 -26.78
CA HIS A 327 -24.62 32.51 -27.35
C HIS A 327 -23.80 31.49 -26.57
N VAL A 328 -24.36 30.30 -26.38
CA VAL A 328 -23.69 29.17 -25.72
C VAL A 328 -22.31 28.91 -26.36
N GLN A 329 -22.25 28.92 -27.70
CA GLN A 329 -21.01 28.71 -28.46
C GLN A 329 -19.95 29.82 -28.24
N CYS A 330 -20.36 31.09 -28.18
CA CYS A 330 -19.44 32.21 -27.96
C CYS A 330 -18.81 32.19 -26.55
N ASN A 331 -19.42 31.48 -25.60
CA ASN A 331 -18.82 31.26 -24.28
C ASN A 331 -17.79 30.12 -24.31
N PHE A 332 -18.07 29.04 -25.05
CA PHE A 332 -17.13 27.93 -25.21
C PHE A 332 -15.84 28.37 -25.91
N GLU A 333 -15.94 29.16 -26.99
CA GLU A 333 -14.78 29.72 -27.70
C GLU A 333 -13.90 30.59 -26.77
N GLN A 334 -14.53 31.34 -25.84
CA GLN A 334 -13.78 32.13 -24.86
C GLN A 334 -12.98 31.28 -23.86
N ARG A 335 -13.50 30.11 -23.47
CA ARG A 335 -12.78 29.23 -22.53
C ARG A 335 -11.57 28.58 -23.17
N GLU A 336 -11.62 28.30 -24.47
CA GLU A 336 -10.47 27.79 -25.22
C GLU A 336 -9.37 28.84 -25.35
N ASP A 337 -9.72 30.11 -25.59
CA ASP A 337 -8.75 31.22 -25.62
C ASP A 337 -8.11 31.49 -24.24
N ILE A 338 -8.87 31.35 -23.14
CA ILE A 338 -8.38 31.51 -21.76
C ILE A 338 -7.53 30.30 -21.31
N ASN A 339 -7.92 29.08 -21.68
CA ASN A 339 -7.15 27.87 -21.35
C ASN A 339 -5.87 27.76 -22.17
N ASN A 340 -5.83 28.29 -23.39
CA ASN A 340 -4.61 28.38 -24.19
C ASN A 340 -3.64 29.47 -23.69
N THR A 341 -4.12 30.47 -22.93
CA THR A 341 -3.28 31.52 -22.34
C THR A 341 -2.85 31.24 -20.91
N ASN A 342 -3.60 30.43 -20.15
CA ASN A 342 -3.24 29.95 -18.82
C ASN A 342 -3.22 28.43 -18.80
N GLY A 343 -2.04 27.83 -19.00
CA GLY A 343 -1.82 26.39 -18.98
C GLY A 343 -2.03 25.76 -17.59
N VAL A 344 -3.29 25.55 -17.21
CA VAL A 344 -3.67 24.74 -16.04
C VAL A 344 -4.83 23.83 -16.40
N ASN A 345 -4.50 22.55 -16.62
CA ASN A 345 -5.46 21.46 -16.81
C ASN A 345 -6.26 21.24 -15.52
N GLY A 346 -7.50 21.74 -15.50
CA GLY A 346 -8.51 21.41 -14.50
C GLY A 346 -9.76 20.85 -15.17
N THR A 347 -9.92 19.53 -15.14
CA THR A 347 -11.11 18.82 -15.59
C THR A 347 -12.30 19.15 -14.69
N ALA A 348 -13.13 20.09 -15.10
CA ALA A 348 -14.47 20.28 -14.54
C ALA A 348 -15.46 19.42 -15.35
N THR A 349 -15.77 18.23 -14.83
CA THR A 349 -16.91 17.44 -15.29
C THR A 349 -18.18 18.23 -15.02
N VAL A 350 -18.83 18.72 -16.08
CA VAL A 350 -20.18 19.28 -16.01
C VAL A 350 -21.14 18.11 -15.88
N SER A 351 -21.72 17.96 -14.69
CA SER A 351 -22.91 17.15 -14.47
C SER A 351 -24.09 17.78 -15.23
N ASP A 352 -24.69 17.00 -16.12
CA ASP A 352 -25.93 17.31 -16.82
C ASP A 352 -27.03 17.82 -15.86
N PRO A 353 -27.68 18.96 -16.16
CA PRO A 353 -28.97 19.27 -15.59
C PRO A 353 -30.07 18.74 -16.52
N LEU A 354 -30.89 17.83 -15.97
CA LEU A 354 -32.29 17.62 -16.37
C LEU A 354 -32.53 17.04 -17.77
N SER A 355 -32.44 15.71 -17.87
CA SER A 355 -33.30 14.91 -18.75
C SER A 355 -34.17 13.95 -17.92
N ASN A 356 -35.07 14.52 -17.11
CA ASN A 356 -36.27 13.82 -16.67
C ASN A 356 -37.41 14.24 -17.61
N ASN A 357 -37.61 13.46 -18.67
CA ASN A 357 -38.87 13.40 -19.39
C ASN A 357 -39.38 11.96 -19.25
N ILE A 358 -40.46 11.81 -18.48
CA ILE A 358 -41.45 10.73 -18.42
C ILE A 358 -40.91 9.31 -18.19
#